data_AF-A0A9E4B9F5-F1
#
_entry.id   AF-A0A9E4B9F5-F1
#
_cell.length_a   1.000
_cell.length_b   1.000
_cell.length_c   1.000
_cell.angle_alpha   90.00
_cell.angle_beta   90.00
_cell.angle_gamma   90.00
#
_symmetry.space_group_name_H-M   'P 1'
#
loop_
_entity.id
_entity.type
_entity.pdbx_description
1 polymer ?
#
loop_
_entity_poly.entity_id
_entity_poly.type
_entity_poly.pdbx_seq_one_letter_code
_entity_poly.pdbx_strand_id
1 'polypeptide(L)'
;MQYVNAVVAVALLVLALVNRDDPSGAAMFIFGAVLAAVALKHYLSSWVVRVMAFFAAGVLFCYFGQFFVLVPTLQPGWYWLWGSDTVHAAGLLLAGFAMIPVLSEYSCRMKATRECERGSREFAERKPLLAGFKGFEIGR
;
A
#
# COMPACT_ATOMS: atom_id res chain seq x y z
N MET A 1 2.51 -3.23 -11.23
CA MET A 1 2.57 -2.26 -10.12
C MET A 1 3.93 -2.19 -9.41
N GLN A 2 4.81 -3.21 -9.52
CA GLN A 2 6.13 -3.20 -8.85
C GLN A 2 6.97 -1.95 -9.09
N TYR A 3 7.00 -1.42 -10.31
CA TYR A 3 7.71 -0.16 -10.63
C TYR A 3 7.12 1.04 -9.89
N VAL A 4 5.80 1.11 -9.71
CA VAL A 4 5.14 2.19 -8.98
C VAL A 4 5.50 2.11 -7.49
N ASN A 5 5.47 0.92 -6.89
CA ASN A 5 5.87 0.77 -5.49
C ASN A 5 7.36 1.06 -5.27
N ALA A 6 8.22 0.77 -6.26
CA ALA A 6 9.63 1.11 -6.20
C ALA A 6 9.82 2.62 -6.20
N VAL A 7 9.12 3.34 -7.09
CA VAL A 7 9.13 4.80 -7.14
C VAL A 7 8.58 5.40 -5.83
N VAL A 8 7.49 4.84 -5.28
CA VAL A 8 6.92 5.27 -3.99
C VAL A 8 7.91 5.04 -2.85
N ALA A 9 8.56 3.88 -2.79
CA ALA A 9 9.54 3.57 -1.75
C ALA A 9 10.74 4.54 -1.80
N VAL A 10 11.23 4.85 -3.01
CA VAL A 10 12.31 5.84 -3.22
C VAL A 10 11.85 7.24 -2.82
N ALA A 11 10.64 7.66 -3.23
CA ALA A 11 10.09 8.96 -2.88
C ALA A 11 9.93 9.14 -1.36
N LEU A 12 9.43 8.12 -0.66
CA LEU A 12 9.30 8.13 0.80
C LEU A 12 10.67 8.14 1.50
N LEU A 13 11.67 7.45 0.94
CA LEU A 13 13.05 7.51 1.44
C LEU A 13 13.67 8.91 1.29
N VAL A 14 13.46 9.56 0.15
CA VAL A 14 13.91 10.95 -0.07
C VAL A 14 13.24 11.88 0.94
N LEU A 15 11.91 11.74 1.15
CA LEU A 15 11.18 12.50 2.16
C LEU A 15 11.67 12.23 3.59
N ALA A 16 12.10 11.01 3.90
CA ALA A 16 12.70 10.68 5.19
C ALA A 16 14.06 11.38 5.38
N LEU A 17 14.87 11.50 4.32
CA LEU A 17 16.15 12.21 4.37
C LEU A 17 15.97 13.72 4.51
N VAL A 18 14.95 14.29 3.86
CA VAL A 18 14.60 15.72 3.98
C VAL A 18 14.12 16.05 5.39
N ASN A 19 13.38 15.15 6.03
CA ASN A 19 12.83 15.34 7.38
C ASN A 19 13.72 14.78 8.49
N ARG A 20 15.03 14.67 8.28
CA ARG A 20 15.96 14.06 9.24
C ARG A 20 16.02 14.79 10.59
N ASP A 21 15.76 16.09 10.57
CA ASP A 21 15.81 16.94 11.77
C ASP A 21 14.64 16.66 12.73
N ASP A 22 13.53 16.09 12.23
CA ASP A 22 12.39 15.63 13.03
C ASP A 22 12.36 14.09 13.11
N PRO A 23 12.89 13.50 14.21
CA PRO A 23 13.05 12.04 14.32
C PRO A 23 11.72 11.27 14.28
N SER A 24 10.63 11.89 14.74
CA SER A 24 9.29 11.31 14.69
C SER A 24 8.72 11.27 13.26
N GLY A 25 8.92 12.32 12.47
CA GLY A 25 8.47 12.40 11.08
C GLY A 25 9.26 11.45 10.18
N ALA A 26 10.59 11.46 10.28
CA ALA A 26 11.46 10.56 9.53
C ALA A 26 11.11 9.09 9.75
N ALA A 27 10.81 8.70 11.00
CA ALA A 27 10.42 7.33 11.33
C ALA A 27 9.12 6.90 10.61
N MET A 28 8.12 7.79 10.51
CA MET A 28 6.88 7.49 9.78
C MET A 28 7.12 7.31 8.28
N PHE A 29 7.96 8.15 7.66
CA PHE A 29 8.30 8.01 6.23
C PHE A 29 9.10 6.73 5.96
N ILE A 30 10.04 6.37 6.83
CA ILE A 30 10.78 5.10 6.75
C ILE A 30 9.82 3.91 6.86
N PHE A 31 8.86 3.96 7.79
CA PHE A 31 7.88 2.89 7.96
C PHE A 31 6.99 2.73 6.72
N GLY A 32 6.54 3.84 6.12
CA GLY A 32 5.85 3.82 4.81
C GLY A 32 6.70 3.25 3.69
N ALA A 33 7.99 3.61 3.63
CA ALA A 33 8.93 3.08 2.64
C ALA A 33 9.14 1.57 2.79
N VAL A 34 9.23 1.06 4.03
CA VAL A 34 9.31 -0.37 4.31
C VAL A 34 8.03 -1.09 3.86
N LEU A 35 6.86 -0.53 4.13
CA LEU A 35 5.58 -1.09 3.67
C LEU A 35 5.51 -1.16 2.14
N ALA A 36 5.99 -0.14 1.43
CA ALA A 36 6.08 -0.15 -0.03
C ALA A 36 7.13 -1.15 -0.55
N ALA A 37 8.28 -1.27 0.11
CA ALA A 37 9.33 -2.25 -0.24
C ALA A 37 8.89 -3.70 0.01
N VAL A 38 8.13 -3.96 1.06
CA VAL A 38 7.53 -5.28 1.31
C VAL A 38 6.54 -5.64 0.22
N ALA A 39 5.81 -4.66 -0.34
CA ALA A 39 4.91 -4.89 -1.48
C ALA A 39 5.65 -5.35 -2.76
N LEU A 40 6.94 -5.02 -2.93
CA LEU A 40 7.74 -5.53 -4.06
C LEU A 40 7.94 -7.05 -4.02
N LYS A 41 7.94 -7.66 -2.84
CA LYS A 41 8.15 -9.10 -2.71
C LYS A 41 7.01 -9.87 -3.39
N HIS A 42 7.41 -10.80 -4.26
CA HIS A 42 6.46 -11.57 -5.08
C HIS A 42 5.72 -12.63 -4.26
N TYR A 43 6.37 -13.22 -3.25
CA TYR A 43 5.78 -14.20 -2.34
C TYR A 43 5.42 -13.56 -0.99
N LEU A 44 4.15 -13.21 -0.81
CA LEU A 44 3.58 -12.86 0.49
C LEU A 44 2.43 -13.80 0.82
N SER A 45 2.38 -14.31 2.05
CA SER A 45 1.23 -15.09 2.51
C SER A 45 -0.01 -14.22 2.65
N SER A 46 -1.19 -14.80 2.42
CA SER A 46 -2.49 -14.11 2.50
C SER A 46 -2.67 -13.34 3.81
N TRP A 47 -2.21 -13.90 4.93
CA TRP A 47 -2.25 -13.25 6.25
C TRP A 47 -1.37 -12.00 6.30
N VAL A 48 -0.13 -12.09 5.79
CA VAL A 48 0.81 -10.95 5.79
C VAL A 48 0.28 -9.81 4.92
N VAL A 49 -0.32 -10.11 3.76
CA VAL A 49 -0.96 -9.09 2.90
C VAL A 49 -2.04 -8.31 3.66
N ARG A 50 -2.87 -8.98 4.47
CA ARG A 50 -3.94 -8.34 5.26
C ARG A 50 -3.38 -7.40 6.32
N VAL A 51 -2.40 -7.88 7.07
CA VAL A 51 -1.75 -7.12 8.13
C VAL A 51 -1.04 -5.89 7.52
N MET A 52 -0.32 -6.06 6.41
CA MET A 52 0.35 -4.97 5.72
C MET A 52 -0.63 -3.96 5.13
N ALA A 53 -1.77 -4.40 4.59
CA ALA A 53 -2.83 -3.50 4.12
C ALA A 53 -3.39 -2.63 5.25
N PHE A 54 -3.63 -3.22 6.43
CA PHE A 54 -4.11 -2.49 7.60
C PHE A 54 -3.09 -1.44 8.06
N PHE A 55 -1.80 -1.81 8.14
CA PHE A 55 -0.74 -0.87 8.49
C PHE A 55 -0.58 0.24 7.44
N ALA A 56 -0.62 -0.09 6.15
CA ALA A 56 -0.55 0.90 5.08
C ALA A 56 -1.71 1.92 5.16
N ALA A 57 -2.91 1.47 5.52
CA ALA A 57 -4.06 2.35 5.71
C ALA A 57 -3.89 3.22 6.96
N GLY A 58 -3.41 2.65 8.07
CA GLY A 58 -3.09 3.42 9.28
C GLY A 58 -2.06 4.51 9.01
N VAL A 59 -0.98 4.19 8.30
CA VAL A 59 0.08 5.14 7.94
C VAL A 59 -0.43 6.25 7.03
N LEU A 60 -1.26 5.91 6.04
CA LEU A 60 -1.95 6.88 5.20
C LEU A 60 -2.72 7.90 6.06
N PHE A 61 -3.54 7.43 7.01
CA PHE A 61 -4.29 8.30 7.90
C PHE A 61 -3.38 9.11 8.82
N CYS A 62 -2.27 8.55 9.29
CA CYS A 62 -1.28 9.30 10.08
C CYS A 62 -0.67 10.46 9.28
N TYR A 63 -0.31 10.25 8.01
CA TYR A 63 0.22 11.33 7.16
C TYR A 63 -0.80 12.46 6.98
N PHE A 64 -2.06 12.13 6.66
CA PHE A 64 -3.11 13.15 6.54
C PHE A 64 -3.43 13.81 7.89
N GLY A 65 -3.45 13.05 8.98
CA GLY A 65 -3.69 13.57 10.33
C GLY A 65 -2.62 14.58 10.74
N GLN A 66 -1.34 14.25 10.55
CA GLN A 66 -0.23 15.17 10.78
C GLN A 66 -0.32 16.41 9.89
N PHE A 67 -0.69 16.24 8.62
CA PHE A 67 -0.95 17.36 7.72
C PHE A 67 -2.02 18.30 8.29
N PHE A 68 -3.17 17.79 8.73
CA PHE A 68 -4.24 18.63 9.28
C PHE A 68 -3.88 19.31 10.61
N VAL A 69 -2.99 18.73 11.41
CA VAL A 69 -2.44 19.37 12.62
C VAL A 69 -1.49 20.50 12.27
N LEU A 70 -0.72 20.35 11.19
CA LEU A 70 0.26 21.34 10.76
C LEU A 70 -0.38 22.51 10.01
N VAL A 71 -1.40 22.24 9.17
CA VAL A 71 -2.14 23.27 8.40
C VAL A 71 -2.49 24.55 9.18
N PRO A 72 -3.07 24.50 10.39
CA PRO A 72 -3.41 25.70 11.15
C PRO A 72 -2.20 26.51 11.64
N THR A 73 -0.98 25.92 11.69
CA THR A 73 0.23 26.64 12.08
C THR A 73 0.93 27.33 10.91
N LEU A 74 0.48 27.10 9.66
CA LEU A 74 0.99 27.83 8.50
C LEU A 74 0.51 29.30 8.53
N GLN A 75 1.45 30.23 8.75
CA GLN A 75 1.17 31.66 8.76
C GLN A 75 0.57 32.16 7.42
N PRO A 76 -0.25 33.23 7.45
CA PRO A 76 -0.73 33.91 6.25
C PRO A 76 0.47 34.57 5.52
N GLY A 77 1.01 33.88 4.51
CA GLY A 77 2.26 34.23 3.81
C GLY A 77 3.01 33.02 3.24
N TRP A 78 2.56 31.81 3.58
CA TRP A 78 3.15 30.53 3.20
C TRP A 78 3.41 30.32 1.70
N TYR A 79 2.67 30.98 0.80
CA TYR A 79 2.87 30.84 -0.65
C TYR A 79 4.20 31.47 -1.12
N TRP A 80 4.68 32.50 -0.41
CA TRP A 80 5.88 33.26 -0.78
C TRP A 80 7.15 32.79 -0.09
N LEU A 81 7.05 32.27 1.13
CA LEU A 81 8.17 31.65 1.83
C LEU A 81 8.03 30.13 1.74
N TRP A 82 8.87 29.50 0.92
CA TRP A 82 9.16 28.06 1.00
C TRP A 82 9.93 27.77 2.30
N GLY A 83 9.27 27.98 3.44
CA GLY A 83 9.80 27.65 4.77
C GLY A 83 9.76 26.13 5.02
N SER A 84 10.56 25.66 5.98
CA SER A 84 10.61 24.24 6.41
C SER A 84 9.23 23.61 6.56
N ASP A 85 8.30 24.33 7.17
CA ASP A 85 6.99 23.80 7.56
C ASP A 85 6.07 23.59 6.35
N THR A 86 6.19 24.42 5.31
CA THR A 86 5.46 24.24 4.04
C THR A 86 5.93 23.02 3.27
N VAL A 87 7.24 22.80 3.22
CA VAL A 87 7.84 21.63 2.57
C VAL A 87 7.47 20.36 3.32
N HIS A 88 7.43 20.43 4.65
CA HIS A 88 6.97 19.33 5.49
C HIS A 88 5.49 18.98 5.24
N ALA A 89 4.60 19.98 5.22
CA ALA A 89 3.18 19.81 4.92
C ALA A 89 2.96 19.18 3.54
N ALA A 90 3.64 19.71 2.52
CA ALA A 90 3.58 19.19 1.16
C ALA A 90 4.11 17.74 1.08
N GLY A 91 5.17 17.43 1.82
CA GLY A 91 5.74 16.09 1.93
C GLY A 91 4.79 15.08 2.56
N LEU A 92 4.09 15.45 3.64
CA LEU A 92 3.06 14.63 4.27
C LEU A 92 1.89 14.34 3.32
N LEU A 93 1.45 15.37 2.59
CA LEU A 93 0.35 15.25 1.63
C LEU A 93 0.75 14.36 0.44
N LEU A 94 1.93 14.56 -0.13
CA LEU A 94 2.48 13.70 -1.18
C LEU A 94 2.66 12.26 -0.72
N ALA A 95 3.17 12.04 0.50
CA ALA A 95 3.31 10.70 1.07
C ALA A 95 1.96 10.00 1.28
N GLY A 96 0.93 10.75 1.72
CA GLY A 96 -0.45 10.27 1.76
C GLY A 96 -0.91 9.76 0.39
N PHE A 97 -0.84 10.60 -0.64
CA PHE A 97 -1.23 10.16 -1.99
C PHE A 97 -0.39 9.00 -2.53
N ALA A 98 0.91 8.96 -2.23
CA ALA A 98 1.81 7.89 -2.65
C ALA A 98 1.47 6.53 -2.03
N MET A 99 0.80 6.49 -0.87
CA MET A 99 0.36 5.24 -0.23
C MET A 99 -0.91 4.64 -0.85
N ILE A 100 -1.69 5.41 -1.63
CA ILE A 100 -2.89 4.92 -2.32
C ILE A 100 -2.60 3.77 -3.30
N PRO A 101 -1.62 3.86 -4.23
CA PRO A 101 -1.29 2.75 -5.13
C PRO A 101 -0.76 1.52 -4.36
N VAL A 102 -0.03 1.72 -3.27
CA VAL A 102 0.46 0.63 -2.40
C VAL A 102 -0.72 -0.13 -1.78
N LEU A 103 -1.71 0.59 -1.26
CA LEU A 103 -2.96 0.02 -0.74
C LEU A 103 -3.78 -0.70 -1.81
N SER A 104 -3.84 -0.12 -3.01
CA SER A 104 -4.52 -0.72 -4.16
C SER A 104 -3.91 -2.09 -4.48
N GLU A 105 -2.58 -2.21 -4.49
CA GLU A 105 -1.91 -3.48 -4.76
C GLU A 105 -2.21 -4.54 -3.68
N TYR A 106 -2.12 -4.17 -2.40
CA TYR A 106 -2.46 -5.08 -1.31
C TYR A 106 -3.92 -5.56 -1.41
N SER A 107 -4.84 -4.66 -1.76
CA SER A 107 -6.27 -4.97 -1.94
C SER A 107 -6.51 -5.90 -3.13
N CYS A 108 -5.85 -5.63 -4.27
CA CYS A 108 -5.89 -6.49 -5.46
C CYS A 108 -5.37 -7.90 -5.15
N ARG A 109 -4.25 -8.03 -4.44
CA ARG A 109 -3.72 -9.35 -4.04
C ARG A 109 -4.68 -10.08 -3.11
N MET A 110 -5.27 -9.38 -2.14
CA MET A 110 -6.25 -9.99 -1.23
C MET A 110 -7.50 -10.47 -1.97
N LYS A 111 -7.99 -9.71 -2.96
CA LYS A 111 -9.10 -10.12 -3.81
C LYS A 111 -8.73 -11.34 -4.68
N ALA A 112 -7.56 -11.33 -5.31
CA ALA A 112 -7.09 -12.45 -6.12
C ALA A 112 -6.99 -13.76 -5.34
N THR A 113 -6.46 -13.72 -4.11
CA THR A 113 -6.40 -14.91 -3.24
C THR A 113 -7.80 -15.43 -2.90
N ARG A 114 -8.74 -14.52 -2.60
CA ARG A 114 -10.13 -14.90 -2.24
C ARG A 114 -10.86 -15.56 -3.42
N GLU A 115 -10.70 -15.04 -4.63
CA GLU A 115 -11.29 -15.64 -5.83
C GLU A 115 -10.66 -17.00 -6.16
N CYS A 116 -9.34 -17.14 -5.95
CA CYS A 116 -8.66 -18.42 -6.15
C CYS A 116 -9.12 -19.50 -5.15
N GLU A 117 -9.27 -19.14 -3.87
CA GLU A 117 -9.83 -20.03 -2.84
C GLU A 117 -11.28 -20.42 -3.16
N ARG A 118 -12.09 -19.46 -3.64
CA ARG A 118 -13.48 -19.71 -4.04
C ARG A 118 -13.55 -20.68 -5.23
N GLY A 119 -12.78 -20.44 -6.29
CA GLY A 119 -12.71 -21.32 -7.45
C GLY A 119 -12.28 -22.73 -7.05
N SER A 120 -11.26 -22.87 -6.20
CA SER A 120 -10.82 -24.18 -5.71
C SER A 120 -11.93 -24.94 -4.96
N ARG A 121 -12.78 -24.25 -4.20
CA ARG A 121 -13.92 -24.87 -3.51
C ARG A 121 -15.00 -25.31 -4.50
N GLU A 122 -15.35 -24.45 -5.45
CA GLU A 122 -16.32 -24.78 -6.50
C GLU A 122 -15.85 -25.98 -7.36
N PHE A 123 -14.56 -26.05 -7.68
CA PHE A 123 -13.97 -27.22 -8.35
C PHE A 123 -14.03 -28.48 -7.48
N ALA A 124 -13.77 -28.37 -6.16
CA ALA A 124 -13.83 -29.50 -5.25
C ALA A 124 -15.26 -30.07 -5.13
N GLU A 125 -16.28 -29.19 -5.07
CA GLU A 125 -17.69 -29.57 -5.05
C GLU A 125 -18.15 -30.20 -6.38
N ARG A 126 -17.62 -29.74 -7.52
CA ARG A 126 -17.94 -30.29 -8.85
C ARG A 126 -17.15 -31.55 -9.20
N LYS A 127 -16.04 -31.84 -8.49
CA LYS A 127 -15.18 -33.02 -8.69
C LYS A 127 -15.96 -34.37 -8.69
N PRO A 128 -16.88 -34.65 -7.75
CA PRO A 128 -17.67 -35.89 -7.79
C PRO A 128 -18.64 -35.96 -8.97
N LEU A 129 -19.20 -34.83 -9.42
CA LEU A 129 -20.07 -34.78 -10.60
C LEU A 129 -19.28 -35.07 -11.88
N LEU A 130 -18.08 -34.50 -12.01
CA LEU A 130 -17.17 -34.75 -13.14
C LEU A 130 -16.62 -36.18 -13.15
N ALA A 131 -16.46 -36.82 -11.98
CA ALA A 131 -16.08 -38.23 -11.88
C ALA A 131 -17.18 -39.18 -12.42
N GLY A 132 -18.45 -38.76 -12.38
CA GLY A 132 -19.57 -39.45 -13.00
C GLY A 132 -19.63 -39.32 -14.53
N PHE A 133 -18.97 -38.31 -15.10
CA PHE A 133 -18.85 -38.09 -16.56
C PHE A 133 -17.67 -38.84 -17.21
N LYS A 134 -17.13 -39.89 -16.56
CA LYS A 134 -16.07 -40.77 -17.11
C LYS A 134 -16.43 -41.51 -18.41
N GLY A 135 -17.62 -41.32 -18.98
CA GLY A 135 -18.07 -41.94 -20.23
C GLY A 135 -18.03 -41.06 -21.48
N PHE A 136 -17.65 -39.78 -21.39
CA PHE A 136 -17.53 -38.94 -22.59
C PHE A 136 -16.10 -39.01 -23.14
N GLU A 137 -15.81 -40.10 -23.87
CA GLU A 137 -14.70 -40.12 -24.82
C GLU A 137 -14.90 -38.96 -25.80
N ILE A 138 -14.08 -37.92 -25.68
CA ILE A 138 -13.92 -36.94 -26.73
C ILE A 138 -13.24 -37.69 -27.87
N GLY A 139 -14.02 -37.86 -28.95
CA GLY A 139 -13.72 -38.70 -30.10
C GLY A 139 -12.31 -38.52 -30.66
N ARG A 140 -11.76 -39.66 -31.05
CA ARG A 140 -10.71 -39.80 -32.08
C ARG A 140 -11.03 -38.99 -33.33
#